data_AF-A0A497KA44-F1
#
_entry.id   AF-A0A497KA44-F1
#
_cell.length_a   1.000
_cell.length_b   1.000
_cell.length_c   1.000
_cell.angle_alpha   90.00
_cell.angle_beta   90.00
_cell.angle_gamma   90.00
#
_symmetry.space_group_name_H-M   'P 1'
#
loop_
_entity.id
_entity.type
_entity.pdbx_description
1 polymer ?
#
loop_
_entity_poly.entity_id
_entity_poly.type
_entity_poly.pdbx_seq_one_letter_code
_entity_poly.pdbx_strand_id
1 'polypeptide(L)'
;MEKSFADVISETVKKNEAYLRDHVRETFSEVIEFVNDAIDYWKAFSSKSGKESMVKSACANFVFRILMPLSYAVFLDLLAANLVACFAELRIITEGLAKAYLADQLFSEMGFFAERLEALEEERRRKRISTTKLLQNVDRRFVALWDKLSREWLHPTGIVRRLVQVEKDQVPSWSLLVPMPLSQDDMSTLQDLCKAVKDLRELLKEYLPRETPKEPFT
;
A
#
# COMPACT_ATOMS: atom_id res chain seq x y z
N MET A 1 -21.34 33.30 -1.26
CA MET A 1 -21.35 31.92 -1.79
C MET A 1 -21.02 31.01 -0.62
N GLU A 2 -21.89 30.06 -0.30
CA GLU A 2 -21.56 29.00 0.66
C GLU A 2 -20.46 28.13 0.07
N LYS A 3 -19.50 27.70 0.90
CA LYS A 3 -18.45 26.77 0.48
C LYS A 3 -19.06 25.42 0.18
N SER A 4 -18.74 24.85 -0.98
CA SER A 4 -19.11 23.47 -1.28
C SER A 4 -18.29 22.50 -0.42
N PHE A 5 -18.76 21.26 -0.27
CA PHE A 5 -17.99 20.23 0.42
C PHE A 5 -16.65 19.94 -0.27
N ALA A 6 -16.57 20.08 -1.59
CA ALA A 6 -15.33 19.96 -2.36
C ALA A 6 -14.32 21.07 -2.00
N ASP A 7 -14.80 22.29 -1.74
CA ASP A 7 -13.95 23.40 -1.27
C ASP A 7 -13.35 23.08 0.10
N VAL A 8 -14.16 22.51 1.00
CA VAL A 8 -13.71 22.08 2.33
C VAL A 8 -12.63 21.00 2.22
N ILE A 9 -12.83 19.97 1.40
CA ILE A 9 -11.82 18.93 1.16
C ILE A 9 -10.52 19.54 0.63
N SER A 10 -10.61 20.40 -0.39
CA SER A 10 -9.46 21.04 -1.02
C SER A 10 -8.66 21.90 -0.04
N GLU A 11 -9.35 22.67 0.82
CA GLU A 11 -8.69 23.47 1.86
C GLU A 11 -8.02 22.59 2.92
N THR A 12 -8.66 21.50 3.35
CA THR A 12 -8.08 20.56 4.31
C THR A 12 -6.85 19.87 3.73
N VAL A 13 -6.92 19.38 2.50
CA VAL A 13 -5.77 18.75 1.81
C VAL A 13 -4.57 19.68 1.74
N LYS A 14 -4.77 20.96 1.40
CA LYS A 14 -3.69 21.96 1.37
C LYS A 14 -3.06 22.19 2.75
N LYS A 15 -3.89 22.28 3.80
CA LYS A 15 -3.41 22.42 5.19
C LYS A 15 -2.61 21.19 5.63
N ASN A 16 -3.10 20.00 5.32
CA ASN A 16 -2.43 18.74 5.64
C ASN A 16 -1.11 18.61 4.91
N GLU A 17 -1.06 18.97 3.63
CA GLU A 17 0.18 18.97 2.86
C GLU A 17 1.24 19.89 3.49
N ALA A 18 0.86 21.11 3.89
CA ALA A 18 1.77 22.01 4.60
C ALA A 18 2.23 21.42 5.93
N TYR A 19 1.30 20.91 6.75
CA TYR A 19 1.62 20.28 8.03
C TYR A 19 2.58 19.10 7.88
N LEU A 20 2.34 18.22 6.91
CA LEU A 20 3.18 17.06 6.62
C LEU A 20 4.60 17.48 6.21
N ARG A 21 4.75 18.52 5.40
CA ARG A 21 6.07 19.05 5.01
C ARG A 21 6.83 19.63 6.20
N ASP A 22 6.14 20.36 7.06
CA ASP A 22 6.78 21.15 8.12
C ASP A 22 7.03 20.34 9.41
N HIS A 23 6.15 19.38 9.71
CA HIS A 23 6.15 18.67 11.01
C HIS A 23 6.33 17.15 10.90
N VAL A 24 6.02 16.55 9.75
CA VAL A 24 5.99 15.08 9.56
C VAL A 24 6.80 14.64 8.34
N ARG A 25 7.90 15.37 8.10
CA ARG A 25 8.67 15.30 6.86
C ARG A 25 9.14 13.90 6.50
N GLU A 26 9.53 13.10 7.49
CA GLU A 26 9.99 11.73 7.26
C GLU A 26 8.87 10.86 6.67
N THR A 27 7.71 10.77 7.33
CA THR A 27 6.55 10.02 6.83
C THR A 27 6.14 10.51 5.44
N PHE A 28 6.09 11.83 5.25
CA PHE A 28 5.67 12.40 3.97
C PHE A 28 6.64 12.06 2.83
N SER A 29 7.94 12.20 3.08
CA SER A 29 8.97 11.81 2.12
C SER A 29 8.92 10.31 1.83
N GLU A 30 8.70 9.48 2.84
CA GLU A 30 8.64 8.03 2.68
C GLU A 30 7.47 7.58 1.80
N VAL A 31 6.31 8.21 1.93
CA VAL A 31 5.15 7.94 1.06
C VAL A 31 5.38 8.44 -0.37
N ILE A 32 6.00 9.61 -0.55
CA ILE A 32 6.39 10.08 -1.90
C ILE A 32 7.36 9.09 -2.55
N GLU A 33 8.36 8.63 -1.81
CA GLU A 33 9.33 7.67 -2.30
C GLU A 33 8.71 6.29 -2.59
N PHE A 34 7.65 5.91 -1.88
CA PHE A 34 6.86 4.72 -2.21
C PHE A 34 6.13 4.87 -3.55
N VAL A 35 5.56 6.04 -3.85
CA VAL A 35 4.98 6.34 -5.17
C VAL A 35 6.05 6.32 -6.26
N ASN A 36 7.23 6.87 -5.99
CA ASN A 36 8.36 6.84 -6.92
C ASN A 36 8.82 5.40 -7.20
N ASP A 37 8.94 4.55 -6.18
CA ASP A 37 9.24 3.13 -6.36
C ASP A 37 8.21 2.45 -7.28
N ALA A 38 6.90 2.72 -7.08
CA ALA A 38 5.84 2.17 -7.93
C ALA A 38 5.95 2.62 -9.40
N ILE A 39 6.25 3.90 -9.63
CA ILE A 39 6.53 4.46 -10.97
C ILE A 39 7.72 3.75 -11.62
N ASP A 40 8.79 3.51 -10.86
CA ASP A 40 10.00 2.89 -11.40
C ASP A 40 9.77 1.42 -11.78
N TYR A 41 9.04 0.66 -10.97
CA TYR A 41 8.60 -0.69 -11.36
C TYR A 41 7.69 -0.66 -12.59
N TRP A 42 6.76 0.29 -12.66
CA TRP A 42 5.88 0.44 -13.82
C TRP A 42 6.68 0.70 -15.10
N LYS A 43 7.69 1.58 -15.05
CA LYS A 43 8.60 1.85 -16.18
C LYS A 43 9.39 0.60 -16.57
N ALA A 44 9.95 -0.12 -15.60
CA ALA A 44 10.70 -1.35 -15.82
C ALA A 44 9.86 -2.39 -16.58
N PHE A 45 8.62 -2.63 -16.14
CA PHE A 45 7.72 -3.57 -16.81
C PHE A 45 7.08 -3.01 -18.10
N SER A 46 7.17 -1.71 -18.37
CA SER A 46 6.69 -1.09 -19.63
C SER A 46 7.71 -1.11 -20.77
N SER A 47 8.95 -1.54 -20.50
CA SER A 47 10.03 -1.61 -21.50
C SER A 47 9.69 -2.57 -22.65
N LYS A 48 10.45 -2.52 -23.78
CA LYS A 48 10.21 -3.41 -24.93
C LYS A 48 10.27 -4.90 -24.55
N SER A 49 11.13 -5.30 -23.61
CA SER A 49 11.16 -6.63 -22.99
C SER A 49 9.99 -6.84 -22.02
N GLY A 50 9.56 -5.80 -21.30
CA GLY A 50 8.45 -5.84 -20.36
C GLY A 50 7.05 -6.02 -20.96
N LYS A 51 6.83 -5.68 -22.25
CA LYS A 51 5.51 -5.86 -22.90
C LYS A 51 5.05 -7.32 -22.97
N GLU A 52 5.96 -8.26 -23.19
CA GLU A 52 5.64 -9.69 -23.14
C GLU A 52 5.38 -10.13 -21.68
N SER A 53 6.13 -9.58 -20.74
CA SER A 53 5.91 -9.77 -19.30
C SER A 53 4.54 -9.26 -18.85
N MET A 54 3.99 -8.19 -19.41
CA MET A 54 2.64 -7.73 -19.07
C MET A 54 1.54 -8.74 -19.43
N VAL A 55 1.75 -9.61 -20.41
CA VAL A 55 0.77 -10.66 -20.75
C VAL A 55 0.93 -11.87 -19.83
N LYS A 56 2.17 -12.23 -19.52
CA LYS A 56 2.51 -13.49 -18.83
C LYS A 56 2.61 -13.36 -17.31
N SER A 57 3.22 -12.28 -16.83
CA SER A 57 3.62 -12.12 -15.43
C SER A 57 2.49 -11.55 -14.57
N ALA A 58 2.16 -12.28 -13.50
CA ALA A 58 1.31 -11.82 -12.44
C ALA A 58 1.97 -10.65 -11.69
N CYS A 59 3.29 -10.66 -11.47
CA CYS A 59 4.02 -9.52 -10.88
C CYS A 59 3.92 -8.24 -11.72
N ALA A 60 4.09 -8.35 -13.04
CA ALA A 60 3.88 -7.21 -13.94
C ALA A 60 2.45 -6.68 -13.79
N ASN A 61 1.43 -7.54 -13.83
CA ASN A 61 0.04 -7.10 -13.67
C ASN A 61 -0.26 -6.52 -12.29
N PHE A 62 0.32 -7.06 -11.22
CA PHE A 62 0.26 -6.49 -9.89
C PHE A 62 0.78 -5.05 -9.88
N VAL A 63 1.92 -4.78 -10.54
CA VAL A 63 2.46 -3.42 -10.60
C VAL A 63 1.48 -2.44 -11.25
N PHE A 64 0.91 -2.80 -12.41
CA PHE A 64 0.03 -1.92 -13.18
C PHE A 64 -1.36 -1.76 -12.57
N ARG A 65 -1.91 -2.83 -11.99
CA ARG A 65 -3.31 -2.90 -11.59
C ARG A 65 -3.53 -2.72 -10.10
N ILE A 66 -2.48 -2.90 -9.28
CA ILE A 66 -2.57 -2.86 -7.82
C ILE A 66 -1.58 -1.87 -7.25
N LEU A 67 -0.27 -2.09 -7.42
CA LEU A 67 0.76 -1.27 -6.78
C LEU A 67 0.65 0.20 -7.15
N MET A 68 0.66 0.51 -8.45
CA MET A 68 0.64 1.88 -8.95
C MET A 68 -0.62 2.67 -8.54
N PRO A 69 -1.86 2.18 -8.79
CA PRO A 69 -3.05 2.91 -8.36
C PRO A 69 -3.13 3.04 -6.83
N LEU A 70 -2.80 1.99 -6.07
CA LEU A 70 -2.89 2.05 -4.61
C LEU A 70 -1.77 2.87 -3.97
N SER A 71 -0.59 3.00 -4.58
CA SER A 71 0.44 3.93 -4.06
C SER A 71 -0.02 5.39 -4.17
N TYR A 72 -0.70 5.75 -5.27
CA TYR A 72 -1.33 7.07 -5.37
C TYR A 72 -2.47 7.24 -4.37
N ALA A 73 -3.27 6.21 -4.17
CA ALA A 73 -4.36 6.24 -3.21
C ALA A 73 -3.84 6.47 -1.78
N VAL A 74 -2.75 5.79 -1.36
CA VAL A 74 -2.07 6.04 -0.07
C VAL A 74 -1.64 7.49 0.07
N PHE A 75 -1.07 8.08 -0.99
CA PHE A 75 -0.67 9.48 -0.97
C PHE A 75 -1.86 10.44 -0.84
N LEU A 76 -2.93 10.21 -1.61
CA LEU A 76 -4.14 11.02 -1.56
C LEU A 76 -4.87 10.90 -0.21
N ASP A 77 -4.94 9.69 0.34
CA ASP A 77 -5.56 9.44 1.65
C ASP A 77 -4.73 10.03 2.79
N LEU A 78 -3.40 10.01 2.70
CA LEU A 78 -2.54 10.72 3.65
C LEU A 78 -2.84 12.23 3.64
N LEU A 79 -2.96 12.83 2.45
CA LEU A 79 -3.31 14.24 2.31
C LEU A 79 -4.71 14.55 2.85
N ALA A 80 -5.65 13.61 2.73
CA ALA A 80 -7.00 13.74 3.27
C ALA A 80 -7.13 13.40 4.77
N ALA A 81 -6.01 13.04 5.44
CA ALA A 81 -5.97 12.50 6.80
C ALA A 81 -6.79 11.20 7.00
N ASN A 82 -7.01 10.45 5.91
CA ASN A 82 -7.71 9.17 5.89
C ASN A 82 -6.72 8.02 6.22
N LEU A 83 -6.12 8.07 7.40
CA LEU A 83 -5.00 7.18 7.75
C LEU A 83 -5.41 5.69 7.78
N VAL A 84 -6.65 5.37 8.16
CA VAL A 84 -7.16 3.99 8.14
C VAL A 84 -7.12 3.40 6.73
N ALA A 85 -7.50 4.20 5.72
CA ALA A 85 -7.45 3.74 4.34
C ALA A 85 -6.01 3.52 3.86
N CYS A 86 -5.06 4.38 4.24
CA CYS A 86 -3.64 4.14 3.95
C CYS A 86 -3.18 2.75 4.42
N PHE A 87 -3.54 2.34 5.64
CA PHE A 87 -3.19 1.00 6.15
C PHE A 87 -3.93 -0.13 5.43
N ALA A 88 -5.18 0.09 5.01
CA ALA A 88 -5.94 -0.87 4.22
C ALA A 88 -5.30 -1.13 2.86
N GLU A 89 -4.85 -0.07 2.19
CA GLU A 89 -4.20 -0.13 0.90
C GLU A 89 -2.84 -0.83 1.00
N LEU A 90 -2.00 -0.46 1.97
CA LEU A 90 -0.74 -1.15 2.22
C LEU A 90 -0.94 -2.65 2.47
N ARG A 91 -2.03 -3.04 3.15
CA ARG A 91 -2.37 -4.45 3.40
C ARG A 91 -2.76 -5.19 2.13
N ILE A 92 -3.53 -4.55 1.26
CA ILE A 92 -3.90 -5.09 -0.07
C ILE A 92 -2.66 -5.25 -0.94
N ILE A 93 -1.78 -4.24 -0.97
CA ILE A 93 -0.53 -4.29 -1.75
C ILE A 93 0.38 -5.41 -1.23
N THR A 94 0.51 -5.56 0.10
CA THR A 94 1.29 -6.63 0.74
C THR A 94 0.79 -8.02 0.34
N GLU A 95 -0.52 -8.25 0.40
CA GLU A 95 -1.12 -9.54 -0.02
C GLU A 95 -0.98 -9.76 -1.52
N GLY A 96 -1.23 -8.72 -2.32
CA GLY A 96 -1.14 -8.75 -3.77
C GLY A 96 0.25 -9.12 -4.27
N LEU A 97 1.30 -8.53 -3.68
CA LEU A 97 2.69 -8.81 -4.04
C LEU A 97 3.04 -10.29 -3.83
N ALA A 98 2.73 -10.83 -2.65
CA ALA A 98 3.03 -12.23 -2.34
C ALA A 98 2.27 -13.20 -3.27
N LYS A 99 1.01 -12.93 -3.56
CA LYS A 99 0.22 -13.76 -4.49
C LYS A 99 0.76 -13.70 -5.91
N ALA A 100 1.05 -12.50 -6.40
CA ALA A 100 1.61 -12.31 -7.74
C ALA A 100 2.96 -13.03 -7.88
N TYR A 101 3.82 -12.90 -6.88
CA TYR A 101 5.10 -13.60 -6.82
C TYR A 101 4.94 -15.12 -6.84
N LEU A 102 4.07 -15.68 -5.97
CA LEU A 102 3.83 -17.12 -5.94
C LEU A 102 3.21 -17.64 -7.25
N ALA A 103 2.28 -16.90 -7.84
CA ALA A 103 1.66 -17.28 -9.10
C ALA A 103 2.71 -17.38 -10.23
N ASP A 104 3.64 -16.42 -10.29
CA ASP A 104 4.72 -16.45 -11.27
C ASP A 104 5.76 -17.56 -11.00
N GLN A 105 6.01 -17.90 -9.74
CA GLN A 105 6.95 -18.98 -9.38
C GLN A 105 6.37 -20.37 -9.64
N LEU A 106 5.09 -20.60 -9.27
CA LEU A 106 4.49 -21.93 -9.26
C LEU A 106 3.83 -22.32 -10.59
N PHE A 107 3.40 -21.34 -11.38
CA PHE A 107 2.64 -21.56 -12.62
C PHE A 107 3.31 -20.86 -13.82
N SER A 108 4.64 -20.80 -13.81
CA SER A 108 5.47 -20.11 -14.81
C SER A 108 5.28 -20.63 -16.25
N GLU A 109 4.80 -21.86 -16.39
CA GLU A 109 4.48 -22.53 -17.66
C GLU A 109 3.21 -22.00 -18.31
N MET A 110 2.31 -21.37 -17.54
CA MET A 110 1.09 -20.77 -18.09
C MET A 110 1.42 -19.47 -18.82
N GLY A 111 0.83 -19.29 -20.00
CA GLY A 111 1.12 -18.18 -20.90
C GLY A 111 0.38 -16.88 -20.59
N PHE A 112 -0.53 -16.88 -19.61
CA PHE A 112 -1.34 -15.72 -19.26
C PHE A 112 -1.40 -15.49 -17.76
N PHE A 113 -1.21 -14.23 -17.33
CA PHE A 113 -1.11 -13.89 -15.90
C PHE A 113 -2.38 -14.25 -15.10
N ALA A 114 -3.56 -14.11 -15.72
CA ALA A 114 -4.82 -14.36 -15.03
C ALA A 114 -4.97 -15.85 -14.71
N GLU A 115 -4.59 -16.72 -15.64
CA GLU A 115 -4.59 -18.18 -15.44
C GLU A 115 -3.67 -18.57 -14.29
N ARG A 116 -2.49 -17.93 -14.15
CA ARG A 116 -1.57 -18.18 -13.02
C ARG A 116 -2.21 -17.82 -11.68
N LEU A 117 -2.88 -16.68 -11.61
CA LEU A 117 -3.56 -16.22 -10.40
C LEU A 117 -4.76 -17.11 -10.05
N GLU A 118 -5.54 -17.52 -11.06
CA GLU A 118 -6.66 -18.44 -10.90
C GLU A 118 -6.19 -19.82 -10.42
N ALA A 119 -5.11 -20.35 -11.01
CA ALA A 119 -4.50 -21.62 -10.60
C ALA A 119 -4.01 -21.57 -9.15
N LEU A 120 -3.40 -20.45 -8.73
CA LEU A 120 -2.99 -20.24 -7.34
C LEU A 120 -4.19 -20.25 -6.38
N GLU A 121 -5.28 -19.53 -6.72
CA GLU A 121 -6.47 -19.51 -5.88
C GLU A 121 -7.20 -20.85 -5.84
N GLU A 122 -7.24 -21.59 -6.96
CA GLU A 122 -7.82 -22.94 -7.00
C GLU A 122 -6.99 -23.92 -6.18
N GLU A 123 -5.66 -23.89 -6.30
CA GLU A 123 -4.78 -24.71 -5.48
C GLU A 123 -4.95 -24.39 -3.98
N ARG A 124 -5.03 -23.11 -3.64
CA ARG A 124 -5.28 -22.65 -2.28
C ARG A 124 -6.60 -23.20 -1.74
N ARG A 125 -7.69 -23.15 -2.52
CA ARG A 125 -9.00 -23.70 -2.14
C ARG A 125 -8.94 -25.21 -1.96
N ARG A 126 -8.39 -25.93 -2.94
CA ARG A 126 -8.23 -27.40 -2.93
C ARG A 126 -7.43 -27.88 -1.72
N LYS A 127 -6.31 -27.21 -1.41
CA LYS A 127 -5.44 -27.54 -0.27
C LYS A 127 -5.85 -26.87 1.04
N ARG A 128 -6.93 -26.07 1.04
CA ARG A 128 -7.40 -25.26 2.19
C ARG A 128 -6.29 -24.43 2.85
N ILE A 129 -5.43 -23.82 2.03
CA ILE A 129 -4.32 -23.00 2.50
C ILE A 129 -4.87 -21.63 2.94
N SER A 130 -4.63 -21.24 4.19
CA SER A 130 -5.01 -19.91 4.68
C SER A 130 -4.15 -18.82 4.04
N THR A 131 -4.63 -17.57 4.03
CA THR A 131 -3.84 -16.43 3.53
C THR A 131 -2.53 -16.30 4.31
N THR A 132 -2.56 -16.41 5.63
CA THR A 132 -1.36 -16.43 6.48
C THR A 132 -0.35 -17.50 6.05
N LYS A 133 -0.82 -18.72 5.78
CA LYS A 133 0.07 -19.81 5.36
C LYS A 133 0.66 -19.55 3.98
N LEU A 134 -0.13 -18.99 3.06
CA LEU A 134 0.32 -18.60 1.72
C LEU A 134 1.42 -17.55 1.80
N LEU A 135 1.21 -16.48 2.57
CA LEU A 135 2.20 -15.43 2.78
C LEU A 135 3.49 -15.97 3.44
N GLN A 136 3.36 -16.86 4.43
CA GLN A 136 4.49 -17.54 5.07
C GLN A 136 5.33 -18.37 4.10
N ASN A 137 4.74 -18.92 3.05
CA ASN A 137 5.46 -19.69 2.05
C ASN A 137 6.34 -18.81 1.15
N VAL A 138 6.10 -17.49 1.12
CA VAL A 138 6.98 -16.49 0.49
C VAL A 138 8.04 -16.04 1.49
N ASP A 139 7.59 -15.38 2.56
CA ASP A 139 8.43 -14.86 3.63
C ASP A 139 7.59 -14.58 4.87
N ARG A 140 8.17 -14.81 6.06
CA ARG A 140 7.55 -14.46 7.34
C ARG A 140 7.31 -12.95 7.47
N ARG A 141 8.09 -12.10 6.81
CA ARG A 141 7.93 -10.63 6.77
C ARG A 141 6.59 -10.22 6.16
N PHE A 142 6.11 -10.91 5.12
CA PHE A 142 4.76 -10.68 4.58
C PHE A 142 3.68 -10.89 5.62
N VAL A 143 3.77 -11.96 6.42
CA VAL A 143 2.80 -12.21 7.49
C VAL A 143 2.92 -11.21 8.61
N ALA A 144 4.14 -10.84 9.01
CA ALA A 144 4.34 -9.85 10.06
C ALA A 144 3.68 -8.51 9.70
N LEU A 145 3.93 -8.03 8.47
CA LEU A 145 3.34 -6.78 7.98
C LEU A 145 1.82 -6.90 7.80
N TRP A 146 1.35 -7.94 7.13
CA TRP A 146 -0.09 -8.15 6.88
C TRP A 146 -0.90 -8.33 8.18
N ASP A 147 -0.37 -9.05 9.17
CA ASP A 147 -1.01 -9.24 10.48
C ASP A 147 -1.06 -7.93 11.27
N LYS A 148 0.05 -7.16 11.30
CA LYS A 148 0.10 -5.85 11.95
C LYS A 148 -0.97 -4.92 11.37
N LEU A 149 -0.97 -4.76 10.06
CA LEU A 149 -1.93 -3.90 9.35
C LEU A 149 -3.38 -4.33 9.61
N SER A 150 -3.65 -5.64 9.52
CA SER A 150 -5.01 -6.18 9.71
C SER A 150 -5.50 -6.00 11.14
N ARG A 151 -4.70 -6.39 12.13
CA ARG A 151 -5.12 -6.40 13.54
C ARG A 151 -5.25 -5.01 14.13
N GLU A 152 -4.39 -4.08 13.74
CA GLU A 152 -4.37 -2.74 14.33
C GLU A 152 -5.36 -1.79 13.68
N TRP A 153 -5.56 -1.90 12.36
CA TRP A 153 -6.25 -0.86 11.59
C TRP A 153 -7.50 -1.34 10.86
N LEU A 154 -7.66 -2.65 10.61
CA LEU A 154 -8.78 -3.17 9.82
C LEU A 154 -9.77 -3.99 10.64
N HIS A 155 -9.30 -4.69 11.68
CA HIS A 155 -10.18 -5.41 12.58
C HIS A 155 -10.89 -4.43 13.50
N PRO A 156 -12.22 -4.56 13.70
CA PRO A 156 -12.98 -3.66 14.58
C PRO A 156 -12.38 -3.54 15.98
N THR A 157 -11.84 -4.63 16.53
CA THR A 157 -11.19 -4.65 17.84
C THR A 157 -9.91 -3.80 17.90
N GLY A 158 -9.19 -3.69 16.78
CA GLY A 158 -7.98 -2.86 16.68
C GLY A 158 -8.31 -1.38 16.73
N ILE A 159 -9.24 -0.95 15.86
CA ILE A 159 -9.73 0.43 15.79
C ILE A 159 -10.30 0.86 17.15
N VAL A 160 -11.19 0.04 17.72
CA VAL A 160 -11.80 0.34 19.03
C VAL A 160 -10.74 0.44 20.13
N ARG A 161 -9.73 -0.45 20.14
CA ARG A 161 -8.65 -0.39 21.11
C ARG A 161 -7.83 0.91 21.00
N ARG A 162 -7.58 1.40 19.79
CA ARG A 162 -6.90 2.68 19.59
C ARG A 162 -7.77 3.85 20.04
N LEU A 163 -9.08 3.82 19.74
CA LEU A 163 -10.02 4.86 20.16
C LEU A 163 -10.12 5.00 21.69
N VAL A 164 -10.17 3.90 22.44
CA VAL A 164 -10.24 3.97 23.91
C VAL A 164 -8.95 4.46 24.58
N GLN A 165 -7.84 4.53 23.84
CA GLN A 165 -6.58 5.08 24.32
C GLN A 165 -6.47 6.59 24.11
N VAL A 166 -7.36 7.19 23.32
CA VAL A 166 -7.39 8.62 23.11
C VAL A 166 -8.09 9.31 24.29
N GLU A 167 -7.57 10.46 24.71
CA GLU A 167 -8.21 11.28 25.76
C GLU A 167 -9.61 11.74 25.31
N LYS A 168 -10.55 11.90 26.24
CA LYS A 168 -11.98 12.14 25.92
C LYS A 168 -12.25 13.43 25.13
N ASP A 169 -11.32 14.37 25.19
CA ASP A 169 -11.33 15.67 24.53
C ASP A 169 -10.52 15.70 23.23
N GLN A 170 -9.80 14.62 22.92
CA GLN A 170 -9.07 14.45 21.67
C GLN A 170 -9.87 13.57 20.70
N VAL A 171 -10.05 14.04 19.47
CA VAL A 171 -10.68 13.26 18.39
C VAL A 171 -9.68 13.21 17.25
N PRO A 172 -9.01 12.07 17.01
CA PRO A 172 -7.95 12.02 16.03
C PRO A 172 -8.56 12.04 14.62
N SER A 173 -7.78 12.53 13.66
CA SER A 173 -8.23 12.74 12.26
C SER A 173 -8.88 11.51 11.64
N TRP A 174 -8.32 10.34 11.94
CA TRP A 174 -8.71 9.05 11.40
C TRP A 174 -10.00 8.46 11.98
N SER A 175 -10.56 9.01 13.05
CA SER A 175 -11.68 8.40 13.79
C SER A 175 -13.07 8.67 13.21
N LEU A 176 -13.25 9.79 12.50
CA LEU A 176 -14.57 10.24 12.03
C LEU A 176 -14.72 10.20 10.50
N LEU A 177 -13.67 9.89 9.76
CA LEU A 177 -13.64 9.86 8.28
C LEU A 177 -14.27 11.12 7.66
N VAL A 178 -13.92 12.29 8.20
CA VAL A 178 -14.31 13.61 7.68
C VAL A 178 -13.07 14.42 7.35
N PRO A 179 -13.14 15.41 6.44
CA PRO A 179 -11.99 16.27 6.15
C PRO A 179 -11.56 17.02 7.41
N MET A 180 -10.50 16.54 8.04
CA MET A 180 -9.97 17.09 9.29
C MET A 180 -8.48 17.41 9.10
N PRO A 181 -8.01 18.57 9.60
CA PRO A 181 -6.58 18.85 9.64
C PRO A 181 -5.85 17.82 10.49
N LEU A 182 -4.69 17.36 10.01
CA LEU A 182 -3.74 16.58 10.80
C LEU A 182 -3.25 17.42 11.97
N SER A 183 -3.01 16.76 13.11
CA SER A 183 -2.51 17.39 14.32
C SER A 183 -1.43 16.55 14.99
N GLN A 184 -0.92 17.05 16.13
CA GLN A 184 0.03 16.34 16.96
C GLN A 184 -0.52 14.99 17.46
N ASP A 185 -1.85 14.86 17.60
CA ASP A 185 -2.51 13.65 18.08
C ASP A 185 -2.39 12.50 17.07
N ASP A 186 -2.14 12.83 15.79
CA ASP A 186 -1.96 11.86 14.72
C ASP A 186 -0.51 11.34 14.61
N MET A 187 0.45 11.94 15.33
CA MET A 187 1.88 11.68 15.13
C MET A 187 2.26 10.21 15.33
N SER A 188 1.70 9.55 16.34
CA SER A 188 1.96 8.12 16.57
C SER A 188 1.47 7.26 15.39
N THR A 189 0.34 7.62 14.80
CA THR A 189 -0.25 6.95 13.64
C THR A 189 0.58 7.20 12.38
N LEU A 190 1.05 8.43 12.19
CA LEU A 190 1.91 8.81 11.07
C LEU A 190 3.28 8.11 11.13
N GLN A 191 3.81 7.87 12.33
CA GLN A 191 5.02 7.07 12.54
C GLN A 191 4.78 5.58 12.23
N ASP A 192 3.63 5.04 12.65
CA ASP A 192 3.23 3.67 12.29
C ASP A 192 3.10 3.50 10.76
N LEU A 193 2.53 4.50 10.07
CA LEU A 193 2.43 4.54 8.62
C LEU A 193 3.82 4.56 7.96
N CYS A 194 4.71 5.45 8.41
CA CYS A 194 6.09 5.52 7.91
C CYS A 194 6.80 4.16 7.99
N LYS A 195 6.70 3.50 9.14
CA LYS A 195 7.29 2.16 9.31
C LYS A 195 6.67 1.13 8.38
N ALA A 196 5.35 1.08 8.27
CA ALA A 196 4.66 0.13 7.39
C ALA A 196 5.04 0.34 5.91
N VAL A 197 5.18 1.59 5.48
CA VAL A 197 5.64 1.94 4.12
C VAL A 197 7.08 1.47 3.91
N LYS A 198 7.99 1.73 4.84
CA LYS A 198 9.38 1.24 4.77
C LYS A 198 9.44 -0.28 4.63
N ASP A 199 8.73 -0.99 5.51
CA ASP A 199 8.68 -2.46 5.52
C ASP A 199 8.14 -2.99 4.17
N LEU A 200 7.09 -2.36 3.61
CA LEU A 200 6.54 -2.75 2.31
C LEU A 200 7.51 -2.45 1.15
N ARG A 201 8.17 -1.29 1.16
CA ARG A 201 9.15 -0.91 0.14
C ARG A 201 10.31 -1.88 0.12
N GLU A 202 10.78 -2.36 1.27
CA GLU A 202 11.80 -3.42 1.34
C GLU A 202 11.33 -4.71 0.67
N LEU A 203 10.09 -5.15 0.94
CA LEU A 203 9.52 -6.32 0.26
C LEU A 203 9.43 -6.09 -1.26
N LEU A 204 8.97 -4.93 -1.71
CA LEU A 204 8.91 -4.64 -3.14
C LEU A 204 10.28 -4.73 -3.82
N LYS A 205 11.32 -4.21 -3.18
CA LYS A 205 12.70 -4.24 -3.69
C LYS A 205 13.25 -5.67 -3.84
N GLU A 206 12.79 -6.58 -3.00
CA GLU A 206 13.26 -7.96 -2.99
C GLU A 206 12.46 -8.87 -3.93
N TYR A 207 11.15 -8.64 -4.03
CA TYR A 207 10.24 -9.53 -4.76
C TYR A 207 9.83 -9.02 -6.14
N LEU A 208 10.17 -7.78 -6.50
CA LEU A 208 10.02 -7.26 -7.85
C LEU A 208 11.38 -7.04 -8.52
N PRO A 209 11.50 -7.35 -9.82
CA PRO A 209 12.71 -7.08 -10.57
C PRO A 209 12.92 -5.56 -10.68
N ARG A 210 14.14 -5.13 -10.35
CA ARG A 210 14.66 -3.84 -10.78
C ARG A 210 15.35 -4.04 -12.12
N GLU A 211 14.65 -3.88 -13.23
CA GLU A 211 15.40 -3.54 -14.45
C GLU A 211 15.90 -2.11 -14.21
N THR A 212 17.20 -1.94 -13.96
CA THR A 212 17.82 -0.61 -14.03
C THR A 212 17.46 -0.03 -15.39
N PRO A 213 16.77 1.13 -15.47
CA PRO A 213 16.76 1.88 -16.70
C PRO A 213 18.22 2.16 -17.03
N LYS A 214 18.73 1.55 -18.10
CA LYS A 214 19.95 2.02 -18.75
C LYS A 214 19.57 3.32 -19.43
N GLU A 215 19.62 4.38 -18.64
CA GLU A 215 19.94 5.78 -18.96
C GLU A 215 19.16 6.72 -18.02
N PRO A 216 19.86 7.58 -17.26
CA PRO A 216 19.21 8.75 -16.68
C PRO A 216 18.86 9.69 -17.83
N PHE A 217 17.60 10.12 -17.92
CA PHE A 217 17.25 11.22 -18.81
C PHE A 217 17.94 12.49 -18.27
N THR A 218 18.85 13.03 -19.10
CA THR A 218 19.27 14.44 -19.11
C THR A 218 18.09 15.35 -19.44
#